data_AF-A0A7X5RBR8-F1
#
_entry.id   AF-A0A7X5RBR8-F1
#
_cell.length_a   1.000
_cell.length_b   1.000
_cell.length_c   1.000
_cell.angle_alpha   90.00
_cell.angle_beta   90.00
_cell.angle_gamma   90.00
#
_symmetry.space_group_name_H-M   'P 1'
#
loop_
_entity.id
_entity.type
_entity.pdbx_description
1 polymer ?
#
loop_
_entity_poly.entity_id
_entity_poly.type
_entity_poly.pdbx_seq_one_letter_code
_entity_poly.pdbx_strand_id
1 'polypeptide(L)' 'MLGIAHEYANLDLIKQELAYEFIKRLVMAWDPDYTKLTPNELKRLEAAENGEYINAEDINWDE' A
#
# COMPACT_ATOMS: atom_id res chain seq x y z
N MET A 1 -0.54 -36.56 -9.20
CA MET A 1 0.26 -35.46 -8.62
C MET A 1 -0.20 -34.05 -9.03
N LEU A 2 -0.73 -33.83 -10.24
CA LEU A 2 -1.18 -32.48 -10.67
C LEU A 2 -2.44 -31.94 -9.95
N GLY A 3 -3.43 -32.79 -9.64
CA GLY A 3 -4.68 -32.34 -8.99
C GLY A 3 -4.49 -31.82 -7.56
N ILE A 4 -3.61 -32.49 -6.80
CA ILE A 4 -3.28 -32.11 -5.42
C ILE A 4 -2.56 -30.76 -5.38
N ALA A 5 -1.61 -30.51 -6.28
CA ALA A 5 -0.88 -29.24 -6.33
C ALA A 5 -1.78 -28.03 -6.63
N HIS A 6 -2.79 -28.20 -7.50
CA HIS A 6 -3.77 -27.14 -7.77
C HIS A 6 -4.66 -26.86 -6.55
N GLU A 7 -5.07 -27.90 -5.82
CA GLU A 7 -5.86 -27.78 -4.60
C GLU A 7 -5.07 -27.11 -3.45
N TYR A 8 -3.79 -27.44 -3.28
CA TYR A 8 -2.90 -26.76 -2.33
C TYR A 8 -2.72 -25.28 -2.67
N ALA A 9 -2.51 -24.93 -3.95
CA ALA A 9 -2.39 -23.53 -4.37
C ALA A 9 -3.67 -22.73 -4.08
N ASN A 10 -4.85 -23.32 -4.33
CA ASN A 10 -6.12 -22.68 -3.98
C ASN A 10 -6.29 -22.52 -2.47
N LEU A 11 -5.89 -23.52 -1.67
CA LEU A 11 -5.95 -23.42 -0.21
C LEU A 11 -5.03 -22.32 0.34
N ASP A 12 -3.84 -22.15 -0.23
CA ASP A 12 -2.92 -21.10 0.17
C ASP A 12 -3.43 -19.71 -0.23
N LEU A 13 -4.03 -19.57 -1.41
CA LEU A 13 -4.70 -18.34 -1.83
C LEU A 13 -5.85 -17.96 -0.89
N ILE A 14 -6.71 -18.93 -0.52
CA ILE A 14 -7.81 -18.70 0.40
C ILE A 14 -7.32 -18.26 1.78
N LYS A 15 -6.24 -18.87 2.29
CA LYS A 15 -5.63 -18.48 3.58
C LYS A 15 -5.06 -17.07 3.52
N GLN A 16 -4.41 -16.70 2.42
CA GLN A 16 -3.85 -15.35 2.22
C GLN A 16 -4.97 -14.30 2.17
N GLU A 17 -6.04 -14.56 1.44
CA GLU A 17 -7.19 -13.66 1.35
C GLU A 17 -7.88 -13.48 2.71
N LEU A 18 -8.07 -14.57 3.46
CA LEU A 18 -8.61 -14.52 4.82
C LEU A 18 -7.70 -13.70 5.75
N ALA A 19 -6.39 -13.96 5.72
CA ALA A 19 -5.43 -13.23 6.56
C ALA A 19 -5.43 -11.74 6.23
N TYR A 20 -5.46 -11.39 4.94
CA TYR A 20 -5.52 -10.01 4.47
C TYR A 20 -6.78 -9.29 4.99
N GLU A 21 -7.96 -9.87 4.78
CA GLU A 21 -9.23 -9.25 5.21
C GLU A 21 -9.34 -9.16 6.74
N PHE A 22 -8.82 -10.15 7.46
CA PHE A 22 -8.77 -10.13 8.92
C PHE A 22 -7.87 -9.00 9.45
N ILE A 23 -6.62 -8.92 8.95
CA ILE A 23 -5.66 -7.90 9.37
C ILE A 23 -6.16 -6.51 9.02
N LYS A 24 -6.70 -6.33 7.81
CA LYS A 24 -7.28 -5.06 7.37
C LYS A 24 -8.37 -4.57 8.32
N ARG A 25 -9.31 -5.44 8.70
CA ARG A 25 -10.37 -5.10 9.66
C ARG A 25 -9.82 -4.80 11.06
N LEU A 26 -8.81 -5.55 11.50
CA LEU A 26 -8.16 -5.32 12.79
C LEU A 26 -7.45 -3.97 12.84
N VAL A 27 -6.66 -3.63 11.80
CA VAL A 27 -5.96 -2.35 11.70
C VAL A 27 -6.97 -1.21 11.68
N MET A 28 -8.03 -1.30 10.88
CA MET A 28 -9.09 -0.27 10.86
C MET A 28 -9.80 -0.09 12.21
N ALA A 29 -9.97 -1.15 12.99
CA ALA A 29 -10.59 -1.07 14.31
C ALA A 29 -9.63 -0.52 15.38
N TRP A 30 -8.33 -0.81 15.26
CA TRP A 30 -7.29 -0.38 16.19
C TRP A 30 -6.85 1.07 15.95
N ASP A 31 -6.64 1.44 14.69
CA ASP A 31 -6.33 2.78 14.23
C ASP A 31 -7.06 3.03 12.90
N PRO A 32 -8.27 3.63 12.94
CA PRO A 32 -9.02 3.93 11.72
C PRO A 32 -8.30 4.94 10.82
N ASP A 33 -7.31 5.64 11.34
CA ASP A 33 -6.56 6.70 10.68
C ASP A 33 -5.14 6.26 10.30
N TYR A 34 -4.86 4.94 10.25
CA TYR A 34 -3.53 4.38 9.96
C TYR A 34 -2.93 4.80 8.60
N THR A 35 -3.74 5.37 7.69
CA THR A 35 -3.30 5.92 6.40
C THR A 35 -3.23 7.44 6.37
N LYS A 36 -3.58 8.13 7.46
CA LYS A 36 -3.52 9.59 7.52
C LYS A 36 -2.08 10.03 7.69
N LEU A 37 -1.71 11.03 6.91
CA LEU A 37 -0.45 11.73 7.09
C LEU A 37 -0.42 12.36 8.47
N THR A 38 0.74 12.32 9.11
CA THR A 38 0.98 13.17 10.28
C THR A 38 0.83 14.65 9.86
N PRO A 39 0.50 15.57 10.79
CA PRO A 39 0.39 16.99 10.46
C PRO A 39 1.64 17.58 9.81
N ASN A 40 2.82 17.03 10.12
CA ASN A 40 4.08 17.45 9.49
C ASN A 40 4.22 16.95 8.06
N GLU A 41 3.84 15.70 7.79
CA GLU A 41 3.84 15.15 6.43
C GLU A 41 2.82 15.87 5.55
N LEU A 42 1.62 16.17 6.09
CA LEU A 42 0.60 16.95 5.39
C LEU A 42 1.15 18.33 4.99
N LYS A 43 1.75 19.07 5.92
CA LYS A 43 2.36 20.38 5.62
C LYS A 43 3.45 20.30 4.55
N ARG A 44 4.26 19.23 4.57
CA ARG A 44 5.30 19.01 3.54
C ARG A 44 4.69 18.72 2.18
N LEU A 45 3.61 17.95 2.15
CA LEU A 45 2.86 17.66 0.91
C LEU A 45 2.24 18.95 0.35
N GLU A 46 1.52 19.72 1.17
CA GLU A 46 0.92 21.00 0.76
C GLU A 46 1.98 22.00 0.26
N ALA A 47 3.15 22.06 0.90
CA ALA A 47 4.25 22.91 0.45
C ALA A 47 4.83 22.45 -0.90
N ALA A 48 4.91 21.13 -1.14
CA ALA A 48 5.36 20.57 -2.40
C ALA A 48 4.35 20.81 -3.53
N GLU A 49 3.04 20.69 -3.25
CA GLU A 49 1.97 20.96 -4.22
C GLU A 49 1.92 22.43 -4.67
N ASN A 50 2.27 23.36 -3.78
CA ASN A 50 2.34 24.80 -4.08
C ASN A 50 3.72 25.25 -4.59
N GLY A 51 4.70 24.35 -4.66
CA GLY A 51 6.05 24.63 -5.14
C GLY A 51 6.21 24.45 -6.65
N GLU A 52 7.40 24.77 -7.16
CA GLU A 52 7.77 24.40 -8.53
C GLU A 52 8.01 22.88 -8.59
N TYR A 53 7.13 22.16 -9.28
CA TYR A 53 7.26 20.74 -9.55
C TYR A 53 7.94 20.53 -10.91
N ILE A 54 9.01 19.75 -10.95
CA ILE A 54 9.63 19.26 -12.18
C ILE A 54 9.03 17.88 -12.45
N ASN A 55 8.48 17.66 -13.65
CA ASN A 55 7.96 16.35 -14.00
C ASN A 55 9.10 15.34 -13.98
N ALA A 56 8.85 14.12 -13.51
CA ALA A 56 9.87 13.06 -13.47
C ALA A 56 10.45 12.77 -14.86
N GLU A 57 9.66 13.00 -15.91
CA GLU A 57 10.07 12.90 -17.32
C GLU A 57 11.05 14.00 -17.75
N ASP A 58 11.03 15.16 -17.07
CA ASP A 58 11.90 16.31 -17.36
C ASP A 58 13.24 16.25 -16.60
N ILE A 59 13.43 15.25 -15.73
CA ILE A 59 14.66 15.07 -14.94
C ILE A 59 15.66 14.27 -15.79
N ASN A 60 16.85 14.84 -16.03
CA ASN A 60 17.96 14.11 -16.61
C ASN A 60 18.63 13.23 -15.54
N TRP A 61 18.34 11.93 -15.55
CA TRP A 61 18.84 10.97 -14.57
C TRP A 61 20.25 10.45 -14.86
N ASP A 62 20.81 10.77 -16.03
CA ASP A 62 22.10 10.25 -16.52
C ASP A 62 23.29 11.21 -16.24
N GLU A 63 23.11 12.21 -15.37
CA GLU A 63 24.22 13.06 -14.85
C GLU A 63 24.97 12.43 -13.68
#